data_AF-A0A813EDH8-F1
#
_entry.id   AF-A0A813EDH8-F1
#
_cell.length_a   1.000
_cell.length_b   1.000
_cell.length_c   1.000
_cell.angle_alpha   90.00
_cell.angle_beta   90.00
_cell.angle_gamma   90.00
#
_symmetry.space_group_name_H-M   'P 1'
#
loop_
_entity.id
_entity.type
_entity.pdbx_description
1 polymer ?
#
loop_
_entity_poly.entity_id
_entity_poly.type
_entity_poly.pdbx_seq_one_letter_code
_entity_poly.pdbx_strand_id
1 'polypeptide(L)'
;FFWHRRPLEEVEAEQRDPGTVRIFLNGCFDLMHAGHFNALRQAKSLFYQQGYAKVVLVAGIHSDEAIAGQKGSPMMDDAERRALLTATKWVDELVTGLPYVSI
;
A
#
# COMPACT_ATOMS: atom_id res chain seq x y z
N PHE A 1 0.24 -21.02 4.53
CA PHE A 1 1.25 -20.08 4.00
C PHE A 1 0.80 -19.33 2.74
N PHE A 2 -0.46 -19.47 2.30
CA PHE A 2 -1.02 -18.62 1.24
C PHE A 2 -1.73 -17.43 1.89
N TRP A 3 -1.35 -16.21 1.51
CA TRP A 3 -2.15 -15.03 1.80
C TRP A 3 -3.14 -14.86 0.65
N HIS A 4 -4.44 -14.94 0.97
CA HIS A 4 -5.50 -14.73 0.00
C HIS A 4 -5.81 -13.24 -0.04
N ARG A 5 -5.68 -12.63 -1.23
CA ARG A 5 -6.12 -11.26 -1.43
C ARG A 5 -7.64 -11.24 -1.33
N ARG A 6 -8.15 -10.37 -0.45
CA ARG A 6 -9.59 -10.22 -0.25
C ARG A 6 -10.27 -9.71 -1.54
N PRO A 7 -11.41 -10.26 -1.94
CA PRO A 7 -12.24 -9.72 -3.01
C PRO A 7 -12.58 -8.24 -2.82
N LEU A 8 -12.71 -7.47 -3.90
CA LEU A 8 -13.05 -6.03 -3.85
C LEU A 8 -14.40 -5.78 -3.15
N GLU A 9 -15.37 -6.66 -3.35
CA GLU A 9 -16.69 -6.61 -2.73
C GLU A 9 -16.64 -6.69 -1.18
N GLU A 10 -15.77 -7.53 -0.63
CA GLU A 10 -15.55 -7.59 0.83
C GLU A 10 -14.97 -6.28 1.34
N VAL A 11 -14.02 -5.72 0.58
CA VAL A 11 -13.36 -4.46 0.91
C VAL A 11 -14.32 -3.28 0.84
N GLU A 12 -15.21 -3.23 -0.16
CA GLU A 12 -16.22 -2.18 -0.32
C GLU A 12 -17.30 -2.25 0.77
N ALA A 13 -17.73 -3.44 1.16
CA ALA A 13 -18.67 -3.62 2.27
C ALA A 13 -18.09 -3.08 3.59
N GLU A 14 -16.78 -3.28 3.81
CA GLU A 14 -16.05 -2.78 4.97
C GLU A 14 -15.88 -1.26 5.01
N GLN A 15 -15.89 -0.58 3.86
CA GLN A 15 -15.80 0.88 3.82
C GLN A 15 -16.94 1.58 4.57
N ARG A 16 -18.08 0.89 4.73
CA ARG A 16 -19.27 1.41 5.39
C ARG A 16 -19.37 1.02 6.87
N ASP A 17 -18.44 0.20 7.37
CA ASP A 17 -18.41 -0.22 8.77
C ASP A 17 -17.73 0.84 9.66
N PRO A 18 -18.45 1.44 10.62
CA PRO A 18 -17.89 2.44 11.53
C PRO A 18 -16.69 1.94 12.36
N GLY A 19 -16.51 0.62 12.51
CA GLY A 19 -15.39 0.00 13.22
C GLY A 19 -14.12 -0.18 12.38
N THR A 20 -14.15 0.16 11.10
CA THR A 20 -13.04 -0.01 10.15
C THR A 20 -12.25 1.28 9.97
N VAL A 21 -10.94 1.22 10.16
CA VAL A 21 -10.02 2.31 9.78
C VAL A 21 -9.31 2.00 8.48
N ARG A 22 -9.17 3.03 7.65
CA ARG A 22 -8.48 2.96 6.36
C ARG A 22 -7.22 3.81 6.42
N ILE A 23 -6.09 3.21 6.07
CA ILE A 23 -4.78 3.85 6.08
C ILE A 23 -4.31 3.97 4.65
N PHE A 24 -3.90 5.16 4.24
CA PHE A 24 -3.24 5.37 2.96
C PHE A 24 -1.74 5.56 3.17
N LEU A 25 -0.94 4.73 2.52
CA LEU A 25 0.53 4.83 2.54
C LEU A 25 1.02 4.81 1.10
N ASN A 26 1.65 5.89 0.65
CA ASN A 26 2.18 5.99 -0.70
C ASN A 26 3.71 5.89 -0.74
N GLY A 27 4.25 5.62 -1.93
CA GLY A 27 5.69 5.60 -2.12
C GLY A 27 6.14 5.09 -3.47
N CYS A 28 7.46 5.08 -3.64
CA CYS A 28 8.13 4.48 -4.78
C CYS A 28 7.98 2.96 -4.79
N PHE A 29 8.32 2.38 -3.64
CA PHE A 29 8.54 0.95 -3.44
C PHE A 29 9.54 0.32 -4.42
N ASP A 30 10.49 1.13 -4.91
CA ASP A 30 11.60 0.63 -5.70
C ASP A 30 12.52 -0.24 -4.84
N LEU A 31 13.12 -1.28 -5.45
CA LEU A 31 13.91 -2.31 -4.78
C LEU A 31 13.32 -2.75 -3.43
N MET A 32 12.10 -3.31 -3.46
CA MET A 32 11.31 -3.56 -2.26
C MET A 32 12.08 -4.41 -1.24
N HIS A 33 12.34 -3.84 -0.06
CA HIS A 33 13.23 -4.42 0.95
C HIS A 33 12.60 -4.38 2.35
N ALA A 34 13.31 -4.93 3.35
CA ALA A 34 12.85 -5.04 4.74
C ALA A 34 12.27 -3.73 5.30
N GLY A 35 12.87 -2.58 4.98
CA GLY A 35 12.34 -1.26 5.34
C GLY A 35 10.89 -1.03 4.89
N HIS A 36 10.58 -1.24 3.61
CA HIS A 36 9.23 -1.08 3.06
C HIS A 36 8.22 -2.03 3.73
N PHE A 37 8.59 -3.32 3.84
CA PHE A 37 7.75 -4.32 4.50
C PHE A 37 7.47 -3.96 5.96
N ASN A 38 8.49 -3.49 6.68
CA ASN A 38 8.34 -3.13 8.07
C ASN A 38 7.51 -1.85 8.25
N ALA A 39 7.59 -0.88 7.33
CA ALA A 39 6.74 0.31 7.35
C ALA A 39 5.26 -0.06 7.14
N LEU A 40 4.94 -0.89 6.14
CA LEU A 40 3.59 -1.39 5.88
C LEU A 40 3.04 -2.19 7.07
N ARG A 41 3.86 -3.08 7.64
CA ARG A 41 3.53 -3.85 8.84
C ARG A 41 3.21 -2.93 10.02
N GLN A 42 4.08 -1.96 10.31
CA GLN A 42 3.91 -1.05 11.44
C GLN A 42 2.68 -0.18 11.28
N ALA A 43 2.44 0.37 10.08
CA ALA A 43 1.23 1.14 9.79
C ALA A 43 -0.02 0.34 10.14
N LYS A 44 -0.13 -0.91 9.67
CA LYS A 44 -1.29 -1.76 9.96
C LYS A 44 -1.38 -2.14 11.44
N SER A 45 -0.26 -2.53 12.07
CA SER A 45 -0.22 -2.93 13.49
C SER A 45 -0.58 -1.79 14.45
N LEU A 46 -0.18 -0.56 14.16
CA LEU A 46 -0.42 0.60 15.03
C LEU A 46 -1.93 0.81 15.25
N PHE A 47 -2.73 0.72 14.20
CA PHE A 47 -4.17 0.94 14.33
C PHE A 47 -4.89 -0.24 15.01
N TYR A 48 -4.44 -1.48 14.80
CA TYR A 48 -4.92 -2.60 15.62
C TYR A 48 -4.64 -2.36 17.11
N GLN A 49 -3.47 -1.81 17.47
CA GLN A 49 -3.12 -1.48 18.86
C GLN A 49 -3.94 -0.32 19.43
N GLN A 50 -4.43 0.59 18.58
CA GLN A 50 -5.35 1.67 18.98
C GLN A 50 -6.79 1.19 19.22
N GLY A 51 -7.08 -0.09 19.03
CA GLY A 51 -8.38 -0.69 19.33
C GLY A 51 -9.31 -0.79 18.12
N TYR A 52 -8.84 -0.49 16.91
CA TYR A 52 -9.63 -0.73 15.70
C TYR A 52 -9.76 -2.23 15.45
N ALA A 53 -11.00 -2.70 15.34
CA ALA A 53 -11.29 -4.11 15.07
C ALA A 53 -10.83 -4.53 13.66
N LYS A 54 -10.83 -3.58 12.71
CA LYS A 54 -10.48 -3.82 11.32
C LYS A 54 -9.67 -2.66 10.75
N VAL A 55 -8.59 -3.01 10.06
CA VAL A 55 -7.65 -2.07 9.45
C VAL A 55 -7.44 -2.44 8.00
N VAL A 56 -7.72 -1.50 7.10
CA VAL A 56 -7.50 -1.64 5.65
C VAL A 56 -6.35 -0.73 5.24
N LEU A 57 -5.26 -1.31 4.75
CA LEU A 57 -4.10 -0.57 4.24
C LEU A 57 -4.18 -0.48 2.71
N VAL A 58 -4.30 0.75 2.24
CA VAL A 58 -4.29 1.13 0.84
C VAL A 58 -2.88 1.62 0.51
N ALA A 59 -2.17 0.86 -0.32
CA ALA A 59 -0.84 1.24 -0.80
C ALA A 59 -0.95 2.06 -2.09
N GLY A 60 -0.40 3.26 -2.07
CA GLY A 60 -0.34 4.15 -3.21
C GLY A 60 1.00 4.07 -3.94
N ILE A 61 1.00 3.72 -5.21
CA ILE A 61 2.23 3.66 -6.01
C ILE A 61 2.32 4.83 -6.99
N HIS A 62 3.46 5.52 -6.98
CA HIS A 62 3.77 6.56 -7.96
C HIS A 62 4.14 5.94 -9.31
N SER A 63 3.79 6.63 -10.40
CA SER A 63 4.21 6.23 -11.75
C SER A 63 5.72 6.47 -11.96
N ASP A 64 6.30 5.77 -12.94
CA ASP A 64 7.72 5.91 -13.29
C ASP A 64 8.06 7.35 -13.68
N GLU A 65 7.17 8.04 -14.41
CA GLU A 65 7.35 9.43 -14.82
C GLU A 65 7.31 10.38 -13.62
N ALA A 66 6.38 10.16 -12.69
CA ALA A 66 6.24 10.96 -11.48
C ALA A 66 7.47 10.82 -10.57
N ILE A 67 8.03 9.61 -10.49
CA ILE A 67 9.26 9.32 -9.74
C ILE A 67 10.47 9.98 -10.43
N ALA A 68 10.63 9.75 -11.74
CA ALA A 68 11.75 10.25 -12.52
C ALA A 68 11.85 11.78 -12.47
N GLY A 69 10.72 12.47 -12.54
CA GLY A 69 10.65 13.93 -12.48
C GLY A 69 11.10 14.54 -11.15
N GLN A 70 11.15 13.78 -10.05
CA GLN A 70 11.42 14.34 -8.71
C GLN A 70 12.66 13.80 -8.02
N LYS A 71 13.03 12.55 -8.25
CA LYS A 71 14.14 11.91 -7.51
C LYS A 71 15.04 11.02 -8.38
N GLY A 72 14.81 11.01 -9.69
CA GLY A 72 15.47 10.10 -10.63
C GLY A 72 14.68 8.83 -10.90
N SER A 73 14.92 8.22 -12.06
CA SER A 73 14.16 7.05 -12.54
C SER A 73 14.31 5.86 -11.58
N PRO A 74 13.22 5.11 -11.34
CA PRO A 74 13.31 3.89 -10.54
C PRO A 74 14.08 2.80 -11.29
N MET A 75 14.66 1.85 -10.56
CA MET A 75 15.29 0.67 -11.15
C MET A 75 14.25 -0.36 -11.60
N MET A 76 13.22 -0.58 -10.79
CA MET A 76 12.09 -1.46 -11.13
C MET A 76 10.99 -0.66 -11.84
N ASP A 77 10.40 -1.26 -12.87
CA ASP A 77 9.27 -0.65 -13.57
C ASP A 77 7.98 -0.65 -12.72
N ASP A 78 6.96 0.08 -13.16
CA ASP A 78 5.68 0.12 -12.45
C ASP A 78 5.03 -1.26 -12.26
N ALA A 79 5.14 -2.16 -13.23
CA ALA A 79 4.53 -3.49 -13.13
C ALA A 79 5.21 -4.36 -12.07
N GLU A 80 6.54 -4.34 -12.00
CA GLU A 80 7.35 -5.04 -11.01
C GLU A 80 7.04 -4.55 -9.59
N ARG A 81 7.03 -3.22 -9.39
CA ARG A 81 6.71 -2.60 -8.10
C ARG A 81 5.28 -2.93 -7.67
N ARG A 82 4.32 -2.90 -8.60
CA ARG A 82 2.91 -3.28 -8.35
C ARG A 82 2.76 -4.76 -7.99
N ALA A 83 3.50 -5.65 -8.65
CA ALA A 83 3.46 -7.09 -8.37
C ALA A 83 3.95 -7.38 -6.94
N LEU A 84 5.05 -6.75 -6.51
CA LEU A 84 5.60 -6.89 -5.17
C LEU A 84 4.66 -6.36 -4.08
N LEU A 85 4.05 -5.18 -4.28
CA LEU A 85 3.06 -4.64 -3.36
C LEU A 85 1.81 -5.53 -3.29
N THR A 86 1.35 -6.04 -4.42
CA THR A 86 0.20 -6.97 -4.48
C THR A 86 0.49 -8.28 -3.74
N ALA A 87 1.73 -8.76 -3.75
CA ALA A 87 2.14 -9.95 -3.01
C ALA A 87 2.41 -9.68 -1.52
N THR A 88 2.31 -8.43 -1.06
CA THR A 88 2.65 -8.07 0.31
C THR A 88 1.47 -8.29 1.25
N LYS A 89 1.66 -9.17 2.25
CA LYS A 89 0.66 -9.58 3.26
C LYS A 89 -0.15 -8.44 3.90
N TRP A 90 0.47 -7.28 4.11
CA TRP A 90 -0.17 -6.16 4.82
C TRP A 90 -0.95 -5.21 3.93
N VAL A 91 -0.78 -5.30 2.60
CA VAL A 91 -1.44 -4.43 1.62
C VAL A 91 -2.77 -5.07 1.22
N ASP A 92 -3.87 -4.37 1.44
CA ASP A 92 -5.21 -4.86 1.04
C ASP A 92 -5.58 -4.31 -0.34
N GLU A 93 -5.35 -3.02 -0.55
CA GLU A 93 -5.70 -2.29 -1.75
C GLU A 93 -4.48 -1.62 -2.36
N LEU A 94 -4.53 -1.43 -3.67
CA LEU A 94 -3.47 -0.75 -4.41
C LEU A 94 -4.09 0.39 -5.24
N VAL A 95 -3.53 1.59 -5.14
CA VAL A 95 -3.86 2.73 -5.98
C VAL A 95 -2.66 3.06 -6.85
N THR A 96 -2.82 3.04 -8.16
CA THR A 96 -1.75 3.21 -9.16
C THR A 96 -1.77 4.59 -9.80
N GLY A 97 -0.65 5.01 -10.39
CA GLY A 97 -0.58 6.24 -11.18
C GLY A 97 -0.67 7.51 -10.34
N LEU A 98 -0.25 7.45 -9.08
CA LEU A 98 -0.31 8.62 -8.21
C LEU A 98 0.70 9.68 -8.63
N PRO A 99 0.30 10.97 -8.64
CA PRO A 99 1.24 12.06 -8.84
C PRO A 99 2.23 12.11 -7.67
N TYR A 100 3.42 12.66 -7.93
CA TYR A 100 4.39 12.98 -6.89
C TYR A 100 4.14 14.41 -6.43
N VAL A 101 3.60 14.57 -5.22
CA VAL A 101 3.34 15.89 -4.61
C VAL A 101 4.38 16.09 -3.51
N SER A 102 5.25 17.08 -3.68
CA SER A 102 6.14 17.54 -2.61
C SER A 102 5.32 18.32 -1.59
N ILE A 103 5.31 17.88 -0.33
CA ILE A 103 4.78 18.65 0.80
C ILE A 103 5.70 19.83 1.14
#